data_AF-A0A1R0X0D0-F1
#
_entry.id   AF-A0A1R0X0D0-F1
#
_cell.length_a   1.000
_cell.length_b   1.000
_cell.length_c   1.000
_cell.angle_alpha   90.00
_cell.angle_beta   90.00
_cell.angle_gamma   90.00
#
_symmetry.space_group_name_H-M   'P 1'
#
loop_
_entity.id
_entity.type
_entity.pdbx_description
1 polymer ?
#
loop_
_entity_poly.entity_id
_entity_poly.type
_entity_poly.pdbx_seq_one_letter_code
_entity_poly.pdbx_strand_id
1 'polypeptide(L)'
;MKKIYTRKVLTLMLILSMFSFMGCGSREETSEKKILSSLQEKYGEEFILDGIGGGWGTMNNNTLKATVHPKKDDTINVRVEITKDLEKVYDNYLNQVVAKKDEPMIQAIAASIWPDSKIIVANETGLVYPKHNDTKISYEQFLKLYPTNTLVISVYLNSDNYVDGNGDMDQEAEMRKYMDFAKILAENKYVSSLIGIGYLTPEAYGRLEEVKKAEESVDIYFSDETKKTGIINIVTMAGFKLGVDGKIVESQDKIREFFDIWKEDRIKRMEQRGGL
;
A
#
# COMPACT_ATOMS: atom_id res chain seq x y z
N MET A 1 27.69 -55.49 18.87
CA MET A 1 26.30 -55.35 18.36
C MET A 1 25.74 -53.93 18.44
N LYS A 2 26.03 -53.09 19.44
CA LYS A 2 25.50 -51.69 19.53
C LYS A 2 25.91 -50.74 18.38
N LYS A 3 27.15 -50.80 17.87
CA LYS A 3 27.66 -49.87 16.82
C LYS A 3 26.99 -49.99 15.45
N ILE A 4 26.41 -51.15 15.10
CA ILE A 4 25.77 -51.37 13.78
C ILE A 4 24.36 -50.78 13.77
N TYR A 5 23.65 -50.83 14.90
CA TYR A 5 22.31 -50.24 15.04
C TYR A 5 22.36 -48.70 15.04
N THR A 6 23.35 -48.08 15.70
CA THR A 6 23.51 -46.62 15.71
C THR A 6 23.78 -46.05 14.32
N ARG A 7 24.51 -46.78 13.47
CA ARG A 7 24.84 -46.35 12.10
C ARG A 7 23.63 -46.42 11.16
N LYS A 8 22.75 -47.42 11.32
CA LYS A 8 21.51 -47.54 10.53
C LYS A 8 20.45 -46.50 10.91
N VAL A 9 20.36 -46.13 12.19
CA VAL A 9 19.41 -45.10 12.67
C VAL A 9 19.83 -43.69 12.22
N LEU A 10 21.14 -43.38 12.22
CA LEU A 10 21.64 -42.09 11.74
C LEU A 10 21.41 -41.89 10.23
N THR A 11 21.64 -42.92 9.42
CA THR A 11 21.39 -42.87 7.98
C THR A 11 19.89 -42.70 7.65
N LEU A 12 19.00 -43.31 8.45
CA LEU A 12 17.55 -43.15 8.26
C LEU A 12 17.06 -41.72 8.61
N MET A 13 17.61 -41.10 9.66
CA MET A 13 17.29 -39.71 10.03
C MET A 13 17.79 -38.69 9.00
N LEU A 14 18.99 -38.91 8.42
CA LEU A 14 19.53 -38.04 7.36
C LEU A 14 18.74 -38.14 6.04
N ILE A 15 18.16 -39.30 5.74
CA ILE A 15 17.32 -39.48 4.55
C ILE A 15 15.94 -38.83 4.75
N LEU A 16 15.34 -38.93 5.94
CA LEU A 16 14.06 -38.28 6.27
C LEU A 16 14.15 -36.75 6.29
N SER A 17 15.29 -36.17 6.67
CA SER A 17 15.50 -34.71 6.60
C SER A 17 15.62 -34.18 5.16
N MET A 18 16.09 -35.00 4.20
CA MET A 18 16.16 -34.58 2.79
C MET A 18 14.79 -34.62 2.08
N PHE A 19 13.87 -35.49 2.50
CA PHE A 19 12.50 -35.50 1.99
C PHE A 19 11.63 -34.32 2.50
N SER A 20 12.11 -33.59 3.50
CA SER A 20 11.41 -32.40 4.04
C SER A 20 11.58 -31.16 3.14
N PHE A 21 12.56 -31.17 2.23
CA PHE A 21 12.85 -30.02 1.35
C PHE A 21 12.28 -30.15 -0.08
N MET A 22 11.98 -31.36 -0.56
CA MET A 22 11.39 -31.57 -1.90
C MET A 22 9.86 -31.29 -1.96
N GLY A 23 9.20 -31.13 -0.81
CA GLY A 23 7.75 -30.88 -0.74
C GLY A 23 7.33 -29.41 -0.85
N CYS A 24 8.25 -28.45 -0.69
CA CYS A 24 7.94 -27.02 -0.76
C CYS A 24 7.93 -26.51 -2.20
N GLY A 25 8.96 -26.86 -2.99
CA GLY A 25 9.13 -26.36 -4.36
C GLY A 25 8.06 -26.83 -5.35
N SER A 26 7.61 -28.08 -5.27
CA SER A 26 6.55 -28.59 -6.15
C SER A 26 5.18 -27.95 -5.88
N ARG A 27 4.93 -27.59 -4.61
CA ARG A 27 3.69 -26.94 -4.20
C ARG A 27 3.66 -25.47 -4.58
N GLU A 28 4.79 -24.78 -4.50
CA GLU A 28 4.94 -23.40 -5.01
C GLU A 28 4.73 -23.34 -6.52
N GLU A 29 5.37 -24.22 -7.30
CA GLU A 29 5.21 -24.27 -8.77
C GLU A 29 3.75 -24.57 -9.17
N THR A 30 3.06 -25.42 -8.40
CA THR A 30 1.64 -25.72 -8.63
C THR A 30 0.74 -24.52 -8.27
N SER A 31 1.08 -23.81 -7.18
CA SER A 31 0.32 -22.64 -6.72
C SER A 31 0.48 -21.46 -7.68
N GLU A 32 1.70 -21.20 -8.15
CA GLU A 32 2.01 -20.19 -9.18
C GLU A 32 1.16 -20.42 -10.43
N LYS A 33 1.23 -21.61 -11.02
CA LYS A 33 0.45 -21.95 -12.22
C LYS A 33 -1.04 -21.74 -12.00
N LYS A 34 -1.56 -22.11 -10.82
CA LYS A 34 -2.97 -21.94 -10.49
C LYS A 34 -3.37 -20.46 -10.33
N ILE A 35 -2.52 -19.64 -9.71
CA ILE A 35 -2.75 -18.19 -9.58
C ILE A 35 -2.81 -17.54 -10.96
N LEU A 36 -1.76 -17.74 -11.77
CA LEU A 36 -1.65 -17.08 -13.08
C LEU A 36 -2.78 -17.50 -14.03
N SER A 37 -3.10 -18.80 -14.08
CA SER A 37 -4.21 -19.29 -14.91
C SER A 37 -5.57 -18.78 -14.45
N SER A 38 -5.83 -18.71 -13.13
CA SER A 38 -7.12 -18.21 -12.62
C SER A 38 -7.31 -16.73 -12.91
N LEU A 39 -6.25 -15.92 -12.82
CA LEU A 39 -6.31 -14.50 -13.19
C LEU A 39 -6.50 -14.32 -14.70
N GLN A 40 -5.78 -15.10 -15.51
CA GLN A 40 -5.94 -15.06 -16.97
C GLN A 40 -7.33 -15.50 -17.41
N GLU A 41 -7.92 -16.52 -16.79
CA GLU A 41 -9.29 -16.94 -17.04
C GLU A 41 -10.29 -15.86 -16.64
N LYS A 42 -10.10 -15.22 -15.48
CA LYS A 42 -11.00 -14.20 -14.95
C LYS A 42 -10.97 -12.90 -15.78
N TYR A 43 -9.79 -12.41 -16.14
CA TYR A 43 -9.60 -11.08 -16.73
C TYR A 43 -9.22 -11.08 -18.22
N GLY A 44 -8.84 -12.24 -18.78
CA GLY A 44 -8.46 -12.36 -20.19
C GLY A 44 -7.10 -11.78 -20.54
N GLU A 45 -6.21 -11.59 -19.56
CA GLU A 45 -4.86 -11.06 -19.74
C GLU A 45 -3.79 -11.84 -18.98
N GLU A 46 -2.53 -11.68 -19.38
CA GLU A 46 -1.40 -12.39 -18.77
C GLU A 46 -0.83 -11.61 -17.59
N PHE A 47 -0.41 -12.36 -16.56
CA PHE A 47 0.21 -11.84 -15.34
C PHE A 47 1.59 -12.46 -15.14
N ILE A 48 2.44 -11.78 -14.38
CA ILE A 48 3.78 -12.22 -13.97
C ILE A 48 3.81 -12.28 -12.44
N LEU A 49 4.39 -13.36 -11.89
CA LEU A 49 4.58 -13.53 -10.46
C LEU A 49 5.86 -12.80 -10.00
N ASP A 50 5.71 -11.90 -9.03
CA ASP A 50 6.84 -11.20 -8.39
C ASP A 50 7.36 -11.94 -7.17
N GLY A 51 6.47 -12.64 -6.44
CA GLY A 51 6.84 -13.44 -5.29
C GLY A 51 5.68 -14.23 -4.71
N ILE A 52 5.99 -15.34 -4.05
CA ILE A 52 5.05 -16.23 -3.35
C ILE A 52 5.62 -16.58 -1.97
N GLY A 53 4.77 -16.63 -0.93
CA GLY A 53 5.17 -17.06 0.41
C GLY A 53 5.29 -15.97 1.49
N GLY A 54 4.65 -14.81 1.30
CA GLY A 54 4.67 -13.70 2.28
C GLY A 54 3.67 -13.82 3.44
N GLY A 55 3.92 -13.09 4.53
CA GLY A 55 3.12 -13.06 5.75
C GLY A 55 2.58 -11.67 6.10
N TRP A 56 1.60 -11.16 5.35
CA TRP A 56 0.97 -9.85 5.64
C TRP A 56 -0.44 -10.03 6.19
N GLY A 57 -0.64 -9.98 7.52
CA GLY A 57 -1.95 -9.94 8.20
C GLY A 57 -3.07 -10.83 7.62
N THR A 58 -3.24 -12.05 8.14
CA THR A 58 -4.36 -12.93 7.76
C THR A 58 -5.32 -13.14 8.93
N MET A 59 -6.63 -13.09 8.68
CA MET A 59 -7.63 -13.53 9.66
C MET A 59 -7.56 -15.05 9.90
N ASN A 60 -6.91 -15.82 9.01
CA ASN A 60 -6.68 -17.27 9.12
C ASN A 60 -5.44 -17.77 8.33
N ASN A 61 -4.73 -18.78 8.84
CA ASN A 61 -3.47 -19.31 8.28
C ASN A 61 -3.67 -20.31 7.11
N ASN A 62 -4.77 -20.20 6.36
CA ASN A 62 -5.19 -21.22 5.38
C ASN A 62 -4.92 -20.86 3.92
N THR A 63 -4.35 -19.67 3.66
CA THR A 63 -3.97 -19.22 2.31
C THR A 63 -2.46 -19.10 2.16
N LEU A 64 -1.99 -19.23 0.92
CA LEU A 64 -0.66 -18.78 0.48
C LEU A 64 -0.86 -17.41 -0.18
N LYS A 65 0.08 -16.49 0.05
CA LYS A 65 0.05 -15.12 -0.48
C LYS A 65 1.06 -14.98 -1.60
N ALA A 66 0.67 -14.24 -2.62
CA ALA A 66 1.49 -13.90 -3.75
C ALA A 66 1.29 -12.44 -4.15
N THR A 67 2.32 -11.92 -4.80
CA THR A 67 2.28 -10.63 -5.49
C THR A 67 2.49 -10.88 -6.97
N VAL A 68 1.63 -10.29 -7.80
CA VAL A 68 1.71 -10.38 -9.26
C VAL A 68 1.49 -9.01 -9.87
N HIS A 69 1.87 -8.84 -11.14
CA HIS A 69 1.50 -7.67 -11.95
C HIS A 69 1.01 -8.11 -13.34
N PRO A 70 0.13 -7.34 -14.01
CA PRO A 70 -0.24 -7.63 -15.38
C PRO A 70 0.96 -7.37 -16.30
N LYS A 71 1.20 -8.27 -17.25
CA LYS A 71 2.36 -8.21 -18.16
C LYS A 71 2.43 -6.92 -19.00
N LYS A 72 1.30 -6.23 -19.16
CA LYS A 72 1.20 -4.96 -19.92
C LYS A 72 1.52 -3.72 -19.09
N ASP A 73 1.48 -3.82 -17.76
CA ASP A 73 1.67 -2.69 -16.85
C ASP A 73 2.23 -3.18 -15.50
N ASP A 74 3.56 -3.12 -15.37
CA ASP A 74 4.27 -3.52 -14.15
C ASP A 74 4.08 -2.55 -12.98
N THR A 75 3.37 -1.43 -13.19
CA THR A 75 3.06 -0.46 -12.13
C THR A 75 1.84 -0.86 -11.30
N ILE A 76 1.08 -1.86 -11.75
CA ILE A 76 -0.08 -2.38 -11.01
C ILE A 76 0.35 -3.59 -10.17
N ASN A 77 0.54 -3.36 -8.88
CA ASN A 77 0.84 -4.41 -7.92
C ASN A 77 -0.45 -5.08 -7.42
N VAL A 78 -0.56 -6.39 -7.60
CA VAL A 78 -1.76 -7.16 -7.25
C VAL A 78 -1.43 -8.15 -6.14
N ARG A 79 -2.16 -8.03 -5.04
CA ARG A 79 -2.13 -9.02 -3.96
C ARG A 79 -3.09 -10.15 -4.28
N VAL A 80 -2.59 -11.37 -4.19
CA VAL A 80 -3.33 -12.59 -4.45
C VAL A 80 -3.21 -13.53 -3.25
N GLU A 81 -4.33 -14.12 -2.87
CA GLU A 81 -4.37 -15.22 -1.91
C GLU A 81 -4.93 -16.48 -2.57
N ILE A 82 -4.28 -17.61 -2.39
CA ILE A 82 -4.78 -18.91 -2.84
C ILE A 82 -4.95 -19.83 -1.63
N THR A 83 -6.07 -20.53 -1.55
CA THR A 83 -6.28 -21.53 -0.50
C THR A 83 -5.25 -22.65 -0.62
N LYS A 84 -4.84 -23.25 0.50
CA LYS A 84 -3.83 -24.33 0.51
C LYS A 84 -4.23 -25.56 -0.31
N ASP A 85 -5.53 -25.81 -0.48
CA ASP A 85 -6.09 -26.86 -1.35
C ASP A 85 -6.14 -26.46 -2.84
N LEU A 86 -5.76 -25.22 -3.17
CA LEU A 86 -5.73 -24.63 -4.50
C LEU A 86 -7.10 -24.43 -5.17
N GLU A 87 -8.19 -24.57 -4.42
CA GLU A 87 -9.55 -24.45 -4.96
C GLU A 87 -9.97 -23.00 -5.21
N LYS A 88 -9.51 -22.06 -4.38
CA LYS A 88 -9.95 -20.66 -4.44
C LYS A 88 -8.77 -19.71 -4.55
N VAL A 89 -8.88 -18.81 -5.52
CA VAL A 89 -7.97 -17.69 -5.71
C VAL A 89 -8.76 -16.41 -5.44
N TYR A 90 -8.22 -15.57 -4.57
CA TYR A 90 -8.72 -14.27 -4.21
C TYR A 90 -7.71 -13.23 -4.68
N ASP A 91 -8.18 -12.16 -5.30
CA ASP A 91 -7.33 -11.13 -5.86
C ASP A 91 -7.93 -9.74 -5.60
N ASN A 92 -7.07 -8.72 -5.61
CA ASN A 92 -7.50 -7.33 -5.60
C ASN A 92 -7.25 -6.62 -6.94
N TYR A 93 -7.12 -7.35 -8.06
CA TYR A 93 -6.71 -6.74 -9.33
C TYR A 93 -7.72 -5.68 -9.81
N LEU A 94 -9.02 -5.99 -9.72
CA LEU A 94 -10.06 -5.03 -10.09
C LEU A 94 -9.99 -3.74 -9.25
N ASN A 95 -9.60 -3.83 -7.98
CA ASN A 95 -9.39 -2.65 -7.14
C ASN A 95 -8.31 -1.73 -7.73
N GLN A 96 -7.16 -2.32 -8.03
CA GLN A 96 -5.96 -1.59 -8.42
C GLN A 96 -6.10 -1.02 -9.83
N VAL A 97 -6.67 -1.78 -10.77
CA VAL A 97 -6.88 -1.28 -12.15
C VAL A 97 -7.88 -0.12 -12.20
N VAL A 98 -8.94 -0.16 -11.39
CA VAL A 98 -9.91 0.94 -11.30
C VAL A 98 -9.24 2.18 -10.68
N ALA A 99 -8.48 2.01 -9.59
CA ALA A 99 -7.75 3.12 -8.97
C ALA A 99 -6.74 3.74 -9.95
N LYS A 100 -5.95 2.90 -10.64
CA LYS A 100 -4.92 3.33 -11.59
C LYS A 100 -5.48 4.15 -12.74
N LYS A 101 -6.67 3.80 -13.23
CA LYS A 101 -7.36 4.54 -14.29
C LYS A 101 -7.75 5.96 -13.86
N ASP A 102 -8.12 6.14 -12.59
CA ASP A 102 -8.52 7.43 -12.03
C ASP A 102 -7.32 8.25 -11.52
N GLU A 103 -6.14 7.65 -11.35
CA GLU A 103 -4.90 8.30 -10.90
C GLU A 103 -4.58 9.60 -11.65
N PRO A 104 -4.62 9.69 -13.00
CA PRO A 104 -4.28 10.93 -13.70
C PRO A 104 -5.21 12.09 -13.35
N MET A 105 -6.51 11.83 -13.16
CA MET A 105 -7.48 12.85 -12.77
C MET A 105 -7.25 13.30 -11.33
N ILE A 106 -7.05 12.36 -10.40
CA ILE A 106 -6.77 12.66 -8.99
C ILE A 106 -5.44 13.42 -8.86
N GLN A 107 -4.43 13.06 -9.66
CA GLN A 107 -3.13 13.75 -9.70
C GLN A 107 -3.29 15.19 -10.21
N ALA A 108 -4.13 15.42 -11.22
CA ALA A 108 -4.43 16.78 -11.70
C ALA A 108 -5.15 17.61 -10.62
N ILE A 109 -6.09 17.01 -9.88
CA ILE A 109 -6.75 17.67 -8.75
C ILE A 109 -5.71 18.03 -7.67
N ALA A 110 -4.87 17.08 -7.26
CA ALA A 110 -3.82 17.33 -6.27
C ALA A 110 -2.86 18.43 -6.74
N ALA A 111 -2.43 18.40 -8.00
CA ALA A 111 -1.54 19.39 -8.60
C ALA A 111 -2.14 20.80 -8.65
N SER A 112 -3.47 20.92 -8.72
CA SER A 112 -4.15 22.22 -8.67
C SER A 112 -4.08 22.89 -7.29
N ILE A 113 -3.89 22.11 -6.24
CA ILE A 113 -3.76 22.58 -4.85
C ILE A 113 -2.29 22.66 -4.43
N TRP A 114 -1.51 21.64 -4.79
CA TRP A 114 -0.08 21.48 -4.50
C TRP A 114 0.67 21.15 -5.81
N PRO A 115 1.28 22.14 -6.48
CA PRO A 115 1.89 21.97 -7.81
C PRO A 115 3.00 20.91 -7.89
N ASP A 116 3.68 20.62 -6.77
CA ASP A 116 4.71 19.60 -6.65
C ASP A 116 4.18 18.25 -6.14
N SER A 117 2.86 18.05 -6.08
CA SER A 117 2.31 16.79 -5.57
C SER A 117 2.66 15.59 -6.44
N LYS A 118 2.97 14.48 -5.78
CA LYS A 118 3.02 13.13 -6.36
C LYS A 118 2.08 12.25 -5.57
N ILE A 119 1.23 11.48 -6.26
CA ILE A 119 0.24 10.66 -5.57
C ILE A 119 0.49 9.15 -5.71
N ILE A 120 -0.18 8.41 -4.84
CA ILE A 120 -0.49 6.98 -4.96
C ILE A 120 -1.99 6.82 -4.69
N VAL A 121 -2.66 6.03 -5.50
CA VAL A 121 -4.08 5.73 -5.35
C VAL A 121 -4.31 4.22 -5.31
N ALA A 122 -5.20 3.78 -4.43
CA ALA A 122 -5.59 2.38 -4.31
C ALA A 122 -7.06 2.26 -3.89
N ASN A 123 -7.71 1.17 -4.27
CA ASN A 123 -9.04 0.83 -3.74
C ASN A 123 -8.91 -0.29 -2.71
N GLU A 124 -9.47 -0.09 -1.53
CA GLU A 124 -9.46 -1.07 -0.44
C GLU A 124 -10.88 -1.50 -0.10
N THR A 125 -11.26 -2.70 -0.54
CA THR A 125 -12.60 -3.29 -0.34
C THR A 125 -12.78 -3.94 1.04
N GLY A 126 -11.80 -3.80 1.93
CA GLY A 126 -11.79 -4.40 3.26
C GLY A 126 -11.63 -5.92 3.18
N LEU A 127 -12.51 -6.66 3.86
CA LEU A 127 -12.46 -8.14 3.89
C LEU A 127 -13.17 -8.80 2.69
N VAL A 128 -13.51 -8.03 1.65
CA VAL A 128 -14.25 -8.52 0.48
C VAL A 128 -13.34 -8.48 -0.75
N TYR A 129 -13.17 -9.63 -1.41
CA TYR A 129 -12.49 -9.71 -2.69
C TYR A 129 -13.46 -9.55 -3.86
N PRO A 130 -13.12 -8.75 -4.89
CA PRO A 130 -13.94 -8.61 -6.08
C PRO A 130 -14.23 -9.93 -6.80
N LYS A 131 -15.50 -10.14 -7.13
CA LYS A 131 -15.94 -11.27 -7.97
C LYS A 131 -16.12 -10.88 -9.43
N HIS A 132 -16.38 -9.60 -9.69
CA HIS A 132 -16.54 -9.05 -11.04
C HIS A 132 -15.17 -8.95 -11.74
N ASN A 133 -15.18 -8.88 -13.08
CA ASN A 133 -13.99 -8.86 -13.92
C ASN A 133 -13.96 -7.73 -14.96
N ASP A 134 -14.99 -6.87 -15.02
CA ASP A 134 -15.01 -5.75 -15.95
C ASP A 134 -14.08 -4.63 -15.47
N THR A 135 -12.86 -4.60 -16.01
CA THR A 135 -11.83 -3.60 -15.69
C THR A 135 -12.16 -2.19 -16.23
N LYS A 136 -13.22 -2.05 -17.04
CA LYS A 136 -13.59 -0.78 -17.66
C LYS A 136 -14.54 0.06 -16.80
N ILE A 137 -15.13 -0.50 -15.75
CA ILE A 137 -16.06 0.22 -14.86
C ILE A 137 -15.41 1.44 -14.19
N SER A 138 -16.17 2.52 -14.01
CA SER A 138 -15.69 3.71 -13.29
C SER A 138 -15.55 3.46 -11.78
N TYR A 139 -14.83 4.32 -11.07
CA TYR A 139 -14.82 4.33 -9.61
C TYR A 139 -16.23 4.33 -8.99
N GLU A 140 -17.15 5.16 -9.51
CA GLU A 140 -18.52 5.23 -9.01
C GLU A 140 -19.27 3.89 -9.17
N GLN A 141 -19.08 3.22 -10.31
CA GLN A 141 -19.65 1.89 -10.54
C GLN A 141 -19.01 0.85 -9.63
N PHE A 142 -17.69 0.91 -9.44
CA PHE A 142 -16.97 0.03 -8.53
C PHE A 142 -17.46 0.19 -7.10
N LEU A 143 -17.64 1.42 -6.61
CA LEU A 143 -18.17 1.72 -5.28
C LEU A 143 -19.61 1.21 -5.10
N LYS A 144 -20.45 1.24 -6.14
CA LYS A 144 -21.80 0.64 -6.10
C LYS A 144 -21.76 -0.88 -5.96
N LEU A 145 -20.79 -1.54 -6.61
CA LEU A 145 -20.59 -3.00 -6.50
C LEU A 145 -19.96 -3.39 -5.16
N TYR A 146 -19.11 -2.53 -4.60
CA TYR A 146 -18.40 -2.75 -3.34
C TYR A 146 -18.57 -1.55 -2.40
N PRO A 147 -19.72 -1.40 -1.71
CA PRO A 147 -20.01 -0.24 -0.86
C PRO A 147 -19.08 -0.09 0.36
N THR A 148 -18.35 -1.14 0.72
CA THR A 148 -17.31 -1.11 1.77
C THR A 148 -15.97 -0.59 1.26
N ASN A 149 -15.86 -0.28 -0.04
CA ASN A 149 -14.63 0.24 -0.63
C ASN A 149 -14.25 1.59 -0.02
N THR A 150 -12.96 1.72 0.28
CA THR A 150 -12.30 2.98 0.58
C THR A 150 -11.30 3.29 -0.52
N LEU A 151 -11.45 4.45 -1.19
CA LEU A 151 -10.42 4.96 -2.08
C LEU A 151 -9.31 5.59 -1.23
N VAL A 152 -8.14 4.97 -1.22
CA VAL A 152 -6.97 5.50 -0.52
C VAL A 152 -6.21 6.41 -1.47
N ILE A 153 -5.95 7.64 -1.04
CA ILE A 153 -5.18 8.64 -1.78
C ILE A 153 -4.05 9.12 -0.86
N SER A 154 -2.81 8.74 -1.17
CA SER A 154 -1.62 9.29 -0.51
C SER A 154 -1.01 10.36 -1.39
N VAL A 155 -0.92 11.59 -0.87
CA VAL A 155 -0.29 12.74 -1.52
C VAL A 155 1.07 12.97 -0.85
N TYR A 156 2.12 13.06 -1.66
CA TYR A 156 3.47 13.34 -1.20
C TYR A 156 3.96 14.68 -1.74
N LEU A 157 4.50 15.49 -0.85
CA LEU A 157 4.92 16.87 -1.09
C LEU A 157 6.39 17.05 -0.70
N ASN A 158 7.10 17.98 -1.36
CA ASN A 158 8.41 18.40 -0.90
C ASN A 158 8.25 19.40 0.25
N SER A 159 8.66 19.02 1.46
CA SER A 159 8.48 19.81 2.68
C SER A 159 9.08 21.22 2.60
N ASP A 160 10.16 21.45 1.85
CA ASP A 160 10.78 22.78 1.70
C ASP A 160 9.83 23.85 1.14
N ASN A 161 8.77 23.43 0.44
CA ASN A 161 7.76 24.35 -0.10
C ASN A 161 6.70 24.76 0.93
N TYR A 162 6.62 24.09 2.07
CA TYR A 162 5.49 24.18 3.02
C TYR A 162 5.89 24.31 4.49
N VAL A 163 7.14 23.97 4.81
CA VAL A 163 7.71 23.99 6.14
C VAL A 163 8.96 24.85 6.10
N ASP A 164 9.06 25.82 7.02
CA ASP A 164 10.21 26.73 7.07
C ASP A 164 11.46 26.07 7.71
N GLY A 165 12.57 26.81 7.73
CA GLY A 165 13.84 26.34 8.30
C GLY A 165 13.80 26.07 9.82
N ASN A 166 12.77 26.52 10.53
CA ASN A 166 12.53 26.21 11.95
C ASN A 166 11.62 24.98 12.12
N GLY A 167 11.13 24.41 11.01
CA GLY A 167 10.17 23.32 11.02
C GLY A 167 8.72 23.79 11.17
N ASP A 168 8.44 25.08 11.05
CA ASP A 168 7.09 25.62 11.21
C ASP A 168 6.32 25.64 9.88
N MET A 169 5.03 25.31 9.98
CA MET A 169 4.08 25.27 8.86
C MET A 169 2.94 26.23 9.14
N ASP A 170 2.46 26.94 8.13
CA ASP A 170 1.18 27.66 8.21
C ASP A 170 0.03 26.64 8.16
N GLN A 171 -0.28 26.09 9.34
CA GLN A 171 -1.32 25.05 9.48
C GLN A 171 -2.69 25.55 9.01
N GLU A 172 -3.01 26.84 9.19
CA GLU A 172 -4.30 27.38 8.76
C GLU A 172 -4.39 27.47 7.22
N ALA A 173 -3.30 27.84 6.56
CA ALA A 173 -3.23 27.80 5.10
C ALA A 173 -3.32 26.36 4.56
N GLU A 174 -2.60 25.41 5.15
CA GLU A 174 -2.69 24.00 4.73
C GLU A 174 -4.07 23.41 5.01
N MET A 175 -4.70 23.75 6.13
CA MET A 175 -6.08 23.31 6.42
C MET A 175 -7.06 23.80 5.35
N ARG A 176 -6.94 25.03 4.85
CA ARG A 176 -7.78 25.52 3.74
C ARG A 176 -7.57 24.68 2.47
N LYS A 177 -6.33 24.35 2.14
CA LYS A 177 -6.00 23.48 1.01
C LYS A 177 -6.63 22.08 1.17
N TYR A 178 -6.65 21.54 2.38
CA TYR A 178 -7.26 20.22 2.66
C TYR A 178 -8.77 20.27 2.41
N MET A 179 -9.44 21.36 2.82
CA MET A 179 -10.87 21.55 2.58
C MET A 179 -11.17 21.70 1.08
N ASP A 180 -10.36 22.48 0.36
CA ASP A 180 -10.52 22.67 -1.08
C ASP A 180 -10.29 21.36 -1.84
N PHE A 181 -9.26 20.60 -1.47
CA PHE A 181 -9.00 19.28 -2.05
C PHE A 181 -10.17 18.32 -1.82
N ALA A 182 -10.67 18.23 -0.58
CA ALA A 182 -11.83 17.40 -0.24
C ALA A 182 -13.07 17.77 -1.05
N LYS A 183 -13.32 19.07 -1.21
CA LYS A 183 -14.44 19.59 -2.00
C LYS A 183 -14.34 19.17 -3.47
N ILE A 184 -13.18 19.37 -4.10
CA ILE A 184 -13.00 19.03 -5.52
C ILE A 184 -13.09 17.51 -5.73
N LEU A 185 -12.56 16.70 -4.81
CA LEU A 185 -12.73 15.24 -4.86
C LEU A 185 -14.21 14.85 -4.80
N ALA A 186 -14.99 15.43 -3.88
CA ALA A 186 -16.42 15.17 -3.76
C ALA A 186 -17.22 15.59 -5.01
N GLU A 187 -16.89 16.75 -5.59
CA GLU A 187 -17.49 17.24 -6.85
C GLU A 187 -17.25 16.26 -8.01
N ASN A 188 -16.07 15.62 -8.03
CA ASN A 188 -15.67 14.60 -9.01
C ASN A 188 -16.05 13.17 -8.60
N LYS A 189 -16.88 12.99 -7.55
CA LYS A 189 -17.41 11.69 -7.09
C LYS A 189 -16.38 10.73 -6.48
N TYR A 190 -15.19 11.22 -6.11
CA TYR A 190 -14.19 10.46 -5.34
C TYR A 190 -14.50 10.50 -3.84
N VAL A 191 -15.71 10.05 -3.46
CA VAL A 191 -16.23 9.94 -2.09
C VAL A 191 -15.90 8.59 -1.46
N SER A 192 -16.12 8.37 -0.16
CA SER A 192 -15.67 7.14 0.53
C SER A 192 -14.15 6.95 0.39
N SER A 193 -13.42 7.99 0.78
CA SER A 193 -11.97 8.09 0.55
C SER A 193 -11.22 8.29 1.86
N LEU A 194 -10.02 7.72 1.96
CA LEU A 194 -9.05 8.01 2.99
C LEU A 194 -7.88 8.77 2.36
N ILE A 195 -7.65 9.99 2.81
CA ILE A 195 -6.62 10.87 2.27
C ILE A 195 -5.49 10.98 3.30
N GLY A 196 -4.28 10.66 2.88
CA GLY A 196 -3.04 10.94 3.62
C GLY A 196 -2.18 11.94 2.85
N ILE A 197 -1.58 12.88 3.56
CA ILE A 197 -0.74 13.94 2.99
C ILE A 197 0.57 13.95 3.77
N GLY A 198 1.63 13.46 3.12
CA GLY A 198 2.98 13.36 3.67
C GLY A 198 3.91 14.43 3.11
N TYR A 199 4.58 15.16 4.00
CA TYR A 199 5.56 16.17 3.64
C TYR A 199 6.95 15.55 3.82
N LEU A 200 7.56 15.18 2.70
CA LEU A 200 8.84 14.48 2.67
C LEU A 200 9.99 15.48 2.70
N THR A 201 11.11 15.11 3.31
CA THR A 201 12.36 15.87 3.12
C THR A 201 12.75 15.88 1.64
N PRO A 202 13.50 16.89 1.15
CA PRO A 202 13.88 16.96 -0.26
C PRO A 202 14.59 15.70 -0.78
N GLU A 203 15.42 15.09 0.06
CA GLU A 203 16.11 13.83 -0.24
C GLU A 203 15.13 12.65 -0.41
N ALA A 204 14.21 12.46 0.54
CA ALA A 204 13.19 11.42 0.47
C ALA A 204 12.25 11.65 -0.74
N TYR A 205 11.84 12.90 -0.96
CA TYR A 205 11.02 13.28 -2.11
C TYR A 205 11.73 13.02 -3.45
N GLY A 206 13.04 13.24 -3.52
CA GLY A 206 13.87 12.95 -4.70
C GLY A 206 13.90 11.46 -5.06
N ARG A 207 13.84 10.57 -4.07
CA ARG A 207 13.81 9.10 -4.25
C ARG A 207 12.41 8.50 -4.37
N LEU A 208 11.35 9.32 -4.23
CA LEU A 208 9.98 8.82 -4.12
C LEU A 208 9.55 7.89 -5.26
N GLU A 209 9.88 8.21 -6.52
CA GLU A 209 9.46 7.39 -7.66
C GLU A 209 10.18 6.02 -7.72
N GLU A 210 11.40 5.94 -7.18
CA GLU A 210 12.10 4.65 -7.03
C GLU A 210 11.44 3.81 -5.94
N VAL A 211 11.17 4.44 -4.78
CA VAL A 211 10.51 3.77 -3.65
C VAL A 211 9.10 3.30 -4.03
N LYS A 212 8.32 4.11 -4.75
CA LYS A 212 6.98 3.75 -5.27
C LYS A 212 6.98 2.47 -6.11
N LYS A 213 8.09 2.17 -6.80
CA LYS A 213 8.23 0.97 -7.63
C LYS A 213 8.70 -0.25 -6.85
N ALA A 214 9.56 -0.02 -5.85
CA ALA A 214 10.22 -1.09 -5.11
C ALA A 214 9.43 -1.55 -3.87
N GLU A 215 8.63 -0.65 -3.29
CA GLU A 215 8.07 -0.84 -1.96
C GLU A 215 6.53 -0.81 -1.98
N GLU A 216 5.94 -1.67 -1.17
CA GLU A 216 4.48 -1.80 -1.03
C GLU A 216 3.84 -0.58 -0.37
N SER A 217 4.57 0.07 0.55
CA SER A 217 4.10 1.27 1.25
C SER A 217 5.25 2.23 1.45
N VAL A 218 5.18 3.36 0.76
CA VAL A 218 6.14 4.47 0.86
C VAL A 218 6.21 5.00 2.29
N ASP A 219 5.07 5.19 2.96
CA ASP A 219 4.99 5.69 4.34
C ASP A 219 5.72 4.77 5.32
N ILE A 220 5.49 3.45 5.20
CA ILE A 220 6.15 2.45 6.05
C ILE A 220 7.64 2.42 5.76
N TYR A 221 8.03 2.40 4.48
CA TYR A 221 9.43 2.39 4.06
C TYR A 221 10.21 3.57 4.68
N PHE A 222 9.73 4.80 4.47
CA PHE A 222 10.42 5.99 4.96
C PHE A 222 10.39 6.10 6.48
N SER A 223 9.30 5.65 7.12
CA SER A 223 9.21 5.59 8.59
C SER A 223 10.22 4.60 9.16
N ASP A 224 10.38 3.43 8.56
CA ASP A 224 11.32 2.39 9.02
C ASP A 224 12.77 2.76 8.72
N GLU A 225 13.05 3.36 7.56
CA GLU A 225 14.37 3.94 7.26
C GLU A 225 14.72 5.03 8.29
N THR A 226 13.75 5.88 8.65
CA THR A 226 13.94 6.90 9.70
C THR A 226 14.27 6.24 11.04
N LYS A 227 13.54 5.19 11.45
CA LYS A 227 13.82 4.47 12.71
C LYS A 227 15.21 3.82 12.72
N LYS A 228 15.66 3.29 11.57
CA LYS A 228 16.94 2.60 11.43
C LYS A 228 18.14 3.55 11.40
N THR A 229 18.00 4.68 10.72
CA THR A 229 19.13 5.61 10.44
C THR A 229 19.11 6.85 11.34
N GLY A 230 17.96 7.17 11.93
CA GLY A 230 17.70 8.43 12.62
C GLY A 230 17.54 9.64 11.69
N ILE A 231 17.69 9.47 10.37
CA ILE A 231 17.50 10.54 9.39
C ILE A 231 16.00 10.69 9.12
N ILE A 232 15.46 11.88 9.33
CA ILE A 232 14.04 12.17 9.13
C ILE A 232 13.75 12.18 7.63
N ASN A 233 12.83 11.32 7.20
CA ASN A 233 12.32 11.29 5.82
C ASN A 233 10.94 11.95 5.68
N ILE A 234 10.11 11.84 6.71
CA ILE A 234 8.76 12.44 6.76
C ILE A 234 8.78 13.53 7.82
N VAL A 235 8.60 14.78 7.41
CA VAL A 235 8.65 15.97 8.27
C VAL A 235 7.35 16.13 9.05
N THR A 236 6.23 15.88 8.38
CA THR A 236 4.90 15.83 8.98
C THR A 236 3.96 15.04 8.09
N MET A 237 2.91 14.48 8.68
CA MET A 237 1.87 13.77 7.96
C MET A 237 0.52 14.05 8.60
N ALA A 238 -0.46 14.43 7.79
CA ALA A 238 -1.83 14.62 8.22
C ALA A 238 -2.77 13.99 7.20
N GLY A 239 -4.05 13.91 7.52
CA GLY A 239 -5.00 13.26 6.65
C GLY A 239 -6.43 13.42 7.16
N PHE A 240 -7.35 12.99 6.32
CA PHE A 240 -8.78 13.04 6.61
C PHE A 240 -9.52 11.97 5.82
N LYS A 241 -10.71 11.63 6.28
CA LYS A 241 -11.64 10.74 5.61
C LYS A 241 -12.77 11.53 4.98
N LEU A 242 -13.06 11.23 3.72
CA LEU A 242 -14.22 11.72 3.01
C LEU A 242 -15.33 10.67 3.08
N GLY A 243 -16.47 11.02 3.65
CA GLY A 243 -17.65 10.15 3.73
C GLY A 243 -18.28 9.89 2.37
N VAL A 244 -19.21 8.94 2.32
CA VAL A 244 -20.04 8.66 1.11
C VAL A 244 -20.91 9.85 0.69
N ASP A 245 -21.16 10.78 1.62
CA ASP A 245 -21.89 12.03 1.40
C ASP A 245 -21.00 13.17 0.90
N GLY A 246 -19.70 12.90 0.70
CA GLY A 246 -18.72 13.90 0.25
C GLY A 246 -18.31 14.90 1.34
N LYS A 247 -18.58 14.61 2.62
CA LYS A 247 -18.15 15.45 3.74
C LYS A 247 -16.96 14.86 4.47
N ILE A 248 -16.10 15.72 4.98
CA ILE A 248 -15.01 15.29 5.86
C ILE A 248 -15.62 14.74 7.15
N VAL A 249 -15.11 13.59 7.59
CA VAL A 249 -15.62 12.88 8.78
C VAL A 249 -15.00 13.44 10.06
N GLU A 250 -13.72 13.80 10.03
CA GLU A 250 -13.01 14.39 11.15
C GLU A 250 -13.37 15.87 11.38
N SER A 251 -13.29 16.31 12.63
CA SER A 251 -13.31 17.74 12.92
C SER A 251 -12.00 18.39 12.48
N GLN A 252 -12.03 19.70 12.19
CA GLN A 252 -10.81 20.44 11.87
C GLN A 252 -9.78 20.37 13.01
N ASP A 253 -10.23 20.40 14.26
CA ASP A 253 -9.34 20.31 15.43
C ASP A 253 -8.60 18.98 15.50
N LYS A 254 -9.26 17.87 15.12
CA LYS A 254 -8.61 16.56 15.04
C LYS A 254 -7.56 16.52 13.93
N ILE A 255 -7.78 17.21 12.82
CA ILE A 255 -6.78 17.30 11.76
C ILE A 255 -5.58 18.14 12.23
N ARG A 256 -5.83 19.26 12.93
CA ARG A 256 -4.78 20.10 13.53
C ARG A 256 -3.91 19.34 14.53
N GLU A 257 -4.52 18.50 15.36
CA GLU A 257 -3.82 17.66 16.32
C GLU A 257 -2.71 16.81 15.68
N PHE A 258 -2.91 16.34 14.44
CA PHE A 258 -1.84 15.61 13.72
C PHE A 258 -0.62 16.49 13.46
N PHE A 259 -0.79 17.75 13.01
CA PHE A 259 0.33 18.64 12.77
C PHE A 259 1.14 18.90 14.06
N ASP A 260 0.45 19.06 15.19
CA ASP A 260 1.08 19.31 16.47
C ASP A 260 1.86 18.08 16.98
N ILE A 261 1.28 16.88 16.88
CA ILE A 261 1.96 15.62 17.22
C ILE A 261 3.26 15.46 16.43
N TRP A 262 3.22 15.72 15.12
CA TRP A 262 4.40 15.60 14.26
C TRP A 262 5.44 16.67 14.54
N LYS A 263 5.02 17.90 14.86
CA LYS A 263 5.92 18.97 15.30
C LYS A 263 6.65 18.58 16.58
N GLU A 264 5.93 18.07 17.58
CA GLU A 264 6.55 17.60 18.83
C GLU A 264 7.54 16.45 18.60
N ASP A 265 7.16 15.45 17.79
CA ASP A 265 8.03 14.30 17.51
C ASP A 265 9.33 14.74 16.80
N ARG A 266 9.22 15.67 15.84
CA ARG A 266 10.38 16.23 15.15
C ARG A 266 11.31 16.98 16.10
N ILE A 267 10.77 17.86 16.96
CA ILE A 267 11.56 18.61 17.94
C ILE A 267 12.32 17.65 18.87
N LYS A 268 11.63 16.64 19.43
CA LYS A 268 12.23 15.62 20.30
C LYS A 268 13.39 14.90 19.59
N ARG A 269 13.25 14.57 18.30
CA ARG A 269 14.31 13.91 17.52
C ARG A 269 15.50 14.81 17.24
N MET A 270 15.28 16.11 17.02
CA MET A 270 16.36 17.09 16.86
C MET A 270 17.16 17.24 18.17
N GLU A 271 16.48 17.37 19.30
CA GLU A 271 17.11 17.47 20.63
C GLU A 271 17.94 16.21 20.98
N GLN A 272 17.41 15.01 20.69
CA GLN A 272 18.10 13.74 20.95
C GLN A 272 19.38 13.55 20.12
N ARG A 273 19.52 14.22 18.98
CA ARG A 273 20.71 14.19 18.14
C ARG A 273 21.76 15.23 18.54
N GLY A 274 21.52 15.98 19.60
CA GLY A 274 22.47 16.95 20.15
C GLY A 274 22.59 18.25 19.34
N GLY A 275 21.47 18.77 18.79
CA GLY A 275 21.42 20.15 18.27
C GLY A 275 20.36 20.95 19.04
N LEU A 276 20.52 22.25 19.30
CA LEU A 276 21.24 23.31 18.57
C LEU A 276 22.78 23.26 18.54
#